data_AF-A0A945PX38-F1
#
_entry.id   AF-A0A945PX38-F1
#
_cell.length_a   1.000
_cell.length_b   1.000
_cell.length_c   1.000
_cell.angle_alpha   90.00
_cell.angle_beta   90.00
_cell.angle_gamma   90.00
#
_symmetry.space_group_name_H-M   'P 1'
#
loop_
_entity.id
_entity.type
_entity.pdbx_description
1 polymer ?
#
loop_
_entity_poly.entity_id
_entity_poly.type
_entity_poly.pdbx_seq_one_letter_code
_entity_poly.pdbx_strand_id
1 'polypeptide(L)'
;MTTRQQKNFIKSPPAWFWASVFILSISGTFYLGLNPELIENWWGYLVGYNVVLTITAIYYIYTDIRRLKRDMGSDIVGSKFTWSFIKIVPMLVIVPVLSFYIFSFQTIQNNVADSENTFDAFSKNFIHQVDGLYEGVQAVRTERYTQQTKRLLTLITSFGDFKKESENYRQSMQVFLEGLIDKGWACQITLLDDQEEVIAKTADVSNCMAVEDQPLPGSQPRTINEDSATNVIQVKMSTRFITRSADKGFFVVDAVYAADPGLLGFLSQVEAFTERTKNIDFDLNTSITQKRFMIDFSSTILLAVLSALMLVFRMIEKLMRPLNNLSLATREMAKGNYGVRIEQSKDSDDVRLLIDQFNIMSRKIKTSQEGLDTHNLYLETILKYSYGVIALDKNKDIRLINPIIGEMFNIQNEQSFVGGNCSKISKKYP
;
A
#
# COMPACT_ATOMS: atom_id res chain seq x y z
N MET A 1 -34.95 -32.58 33.21
CA MET A 1 -35.42 -31.63 32.19
C MET A 1 -35.23 -30.22 32.72
N THR A 2 -34.27 -29.46 32.18
CA THR A 2 -34.13 -28.01 32.42
C THR A 2 -34.01 -27.36 31.05
N THR A 3 -35.13 -26.83 30.59
CA THR A 3 -35.27 -26.01 29.38
C THR A 3 -34.46 -24.72 29.55
N ARG A 4 -33.22 -24.74 29.09
CA ARG A 4 -32.39 -23.54 28.98
C ARG A 4 -32.90 -22.75 27.77
N GLN A 5 -33.55 -21.60 28.04
CA GLN A 5 -34.05 -20.67 27.03
C GLN A 5 -33.04 -20.45 25.90
N GLN A 6 -33.46 -20.84 24.69
CA GLN A 6 -32.79 -20.55 23.44
C GLN A 6 -32.89 -19.03 23.21
N LYS A 7 -31.90 -18.26 23.67
CA LYS A 7 -31.76 -16.86 23.26
C LYS A 7 -31.62 -16.85 21.75
N ASN A 8 -32.50 -16.13 21.06
CA ASN A 8 -32.40 -15.84 19.62
C ASN A 8 -31.08 -15.11 19.34
N PHE A 9 -30.03 -15.88 19.08
CA PHE A 9 -28.77 -15.33 18.62
C PHE A 9 -28.88 -15.06 17.13
N ILE A 10 -28.42 -13.87 16.72
CA ILE A 10 -28.17 -13.53 15.31
C ILE A 10 -27.32 -14.67 14.73
N LYS A 11 -27.89 -15.41 13.77
CA LYS A 11 -27.14 -16.41 13.01
C LYS A 11 -26.12 -15.65 12.18
N SER A 12 -24.84 -15.93 12.42
CA SER A 12 -23.76 -15.39 11.59
C SER A 12 -24.07 -15.78 10.12
N PRO A 13 -24.04 -14.83 9.16
CA PRO A 13 -24.34 -15.14 7.75
C PRO A 13 -23.47 -16.30 7.26
N PRO A 14 -23.84 -17.09 6.25
CA PRO A 14 -23.05 -18.23 5.79
C PRO A 14 -21.67 -17.83 5.23
N ALA A 15 -20.71 -18.76 5.13
CA ALA A 15 -19.32 -18.46 4.69
C ALA A 15 -19.26 -17.85 3.29
N TRP A 16 -20.11 -18.34 2.38
CA TRP A 16 -20.19 -17.83 1.03
C TRP A 16 -20.62 -16.35 0.98
N PHE A 17 -21.48 -15.90 1.90
CA PHE A 17 -21.92 -14.50 1.95
C PHE A 17 -20.73 -13.58 2.15
N TRP A 18 -19.88 -13.88 3.13
CA TRP A 18 -18.70 -13.07 3.41
C TRP A 18 -17.66 -13.16 2.30
N ALA A 19 -17.43 -14.35 1.74
CA ALA A 19 -16.56 -14.52 0.58
C ALA A 19 -17.01 -13.62 -0.59
N SER A 20 -18.30 -13.59 -0.91
CA SER A 20 -18.84 -12.72 -1.96
C SER A 20 -18.66 -11.24 -1.65
N VAL A 21 -18.90 -10.82 -0.40
CA VAL A 21 -18.78 -9.40 0.01
C VAL A 21 -17.33 -8.92 -0.03
N PHE A 22 -16.36 -9.74 0.41
CA PHE A 22 -14.93 -9.42 0.34
C PHE A 22 -14.42 -9.47 -1.11
N ILE A 23 -14.84 -10.44 -1.91
CA ILE A 23 -14.47 -10.49 -3.34
C ILE A 23 -14.99 -9.25 -4.06
N LEU A 24 -16.23 -8.82 -3.80
CA LEU A 24 -16.78 -7.60 -4.39
C LEU A 24 -15.94 -6.36 -4.03
N SER A 25 -15.52 -6.24 -2.76
CA SER A 25 -14.62 -5.16 -2.31
C SER A 25 -13.29 -5.17 -3.06
N ILE A 26 -12.60 -6.31 -3.08
CA ILE A 26 -11.27 -6.47 -3.69
C ILE A 26 -11.34 -6.30 -5.21
N SER A 27 -12.40 -6.79 -5.85
CA SER A 27 -12.64 -6.56 -7.28
C SER A 27 -12.91 -5.08 -7.56
N GLY A 28 -13.60 -4.38 -6.67
CA GLY A 28 -13.81 -2.93 -6.75
C GLY A 28 -12.51 -2.15 -6.67
N THR A 29 -11.62 -2.47 -5.72
CA THR A 29 -10.30 -1.81 -5.59
C THR A 29 -9.43 -2.09 -6.80
N PHE A 30 -9.42 -3.35 -7.26
CA PHE A 30 -8.66 -3.75 -8.45
C PHE A 30 -9.17 -3.03 -9.72
N TYR A 31 -10.48 -2.95 -9.90
CA TYR A 31 -11.09 -2.29 -11.05
C TYR A 31 -10.79 -0.78 -11.08
N LEU A 32 -10.89 -0.11 -9.93
CA LEU A 32 -10.53 1.32 -9.80
C LEU A 32 -9.03 1.54 -9.99
N GLY A 33 -8.18 0.64 -9.49
CA GLY A 33 -6.74 0.69 -9.72
C GLY A 33 -6.34 0.56 -11.20
N LEU A 34 -7.10 -0.20 -11.98
CA LEU A 34 -6.90 -0.33 -13.44
C LEU A 34 -7.49 0.82 -14.26
N ASN A 35 -8.40 1.63 -13.68
CA ASN A 35 -9.10 2.71 -14.37
C ASN A 35 -8.96 4.03 -13.59
N PRO A 36 -7.82 4.73 -13.72
CA PRO A 36 -7.50 5.91 -12.92
C PRO A 36 -8.53 7.04 -13.03
N GLU A 37 -9.17 7.19 -14.20
CA GLU A 37 -10.19 8.22 -14.45
C GLU A 37 -11.42 8.07 -13.53
N LEU A 38 -11.73 6.86 -13.08
CA LEU A 38 -12.86 6.60 -12.18
C LEU A 38 -12.51 6.91 -10.71
N ILE A 39 -11.23 6.99 -10.37
CA ILE A 39 -10.76 7.20 -8.98
C ILE A 39 -11.22 8.57 -8.46
N GLU A 40 -11.26 9.61 -9.28
CA GLU A 40 -11.69 10.94 -8.80
C GLU A 40 -13.13 10.94 -8.25
N ASN A 41 -14.03 10.21 -8.88
CA ASN A 41 -15.46 10.24 -8.54
C ASN A 41 -15.89 9.11 -7.59
N TRP A 42 -15.31 7.91 -7.72
CA TRP A 42 -15.80 6.71 -7.03
C TRP A 42 -14.98 6.30 -5.81
N TRP A 43 -13.77 6.85 -5.63
CA TRP A 43 -12.86 6.44 -4.57
C TRP A 43 -13.45 6.60 -3.16
N GLY A 44 -14.10 7.73 -2.89
CA GLY A 44 -14.71 7.99 -1.57
C GLY A 44 -15.80 6.97 -1.20
N TYR A 45 -16.62 6.56 -2.17
CA TYR A 45 -17.64 5.53 -1.96
C TYR A 45 -17.02 4.16 -1.65
N LEU A 46 -15.95 3.82 -2.36
CA LEU A 46 -15.23 2.57 -2.12
C LEU A 46 -14.59 2.55 -0.74
N VAL A 47 -13.92 3.63 -0.33
CA VAL A 47 -13.33 3.75 1.00
C VAL A 47 -14.42 3.64 2.08
N GLY A 48 -15.54 4.34 1.90
CA GLY A 48 -16.69 4.24 2.81
C GLY A 48 -17.21 2.81 2.95
N TYR A 49 -17.39 2.11 1.82
CA TYR A 49 -17.79 0.70 1.82
C TYR A 49 -16.78 -0.20 2.55
N ASN A 50 -15.48 -0.02 2.29
CA ASN A 50 -14.42 -0.80 2.91
C ASN A 50 -14.33 -0.57 4.43
N VAL A 51 -14.53 0.66 4.90
CA VAL A 51 -14.57 0.99 6.33
C VAL A 51 -15.75 0.32 7.02
N VAL A 52 -16.95 0.41 6.44
CA VAL A 52 -18.16 -0.25 6.97
C VAL A 52 -17.97 -1.78 6.98
N LEU A 53 -17.43 -2.34 5.90
CA LEU A 53 -17.14 -3.76 5.80
C LEU A 53 -16.13 -4.22 6.86
N THR A 54 -15.07 -3.44 7.08
CA THR A 54 -14.06 -3.71 8.12
C THR A 54 -14.68 -3.73 9.51
N ILE A 55 -15.48 -2.73 9.86
CA ILE A 55 -16.15 -2.64 11.18
C ILE A 55 -17.10 -3.82 11.37
N THR A 56 -17.91 -4.14 10.36
CA THR A 56 -18.83 -5.28 10.43
C THR A 56 -18.09 -6.62 10.54
N ALA A 57 -17.01 -6.83 9.78
CA ALA A 57 -16.19 -8.03 9.86
C ALA A 57 -15.56 -8.21 11.26
N ILE A 58 -14.98 -7.14 11.82
CA ILE A 58 -14.40 -7.16 13.18
C ILE A 58 -15.48 -7.50 14.22
N TYR A 59 -16.68 -6.89 14.10
CA TYR A 59 -17.80 -7.19 14.99
C TYR A 59 -18.16 -8.68 14.94
N TYR A 60 -18.32 -9.27 13.75
CA TYR A 60 -18.66 -10.68 13.62
C TYR A 60 -17.55 -11.60 14.14
N ILE A 61 -16.29 -11.34 13.79
CA ILE A 61 -15.13 -12.10 14.30
C ILE A 61 -15.12 -12.05 15.83
N TYR A 62 -15.30 -10.88 16.42
CA TYR A 62 -15.38 -10.73 17.88
C TYR A 62 -16.53 -11.54 18.48
N THR A 63 -17.71 -11.52 17.86
CA THR A 63 -18.86 -12.33 18.34
C THR A 63 -18.62 -13.83 18.21
N ASP A 64 -18.00 -14.30 17.12
CA ASP A 64 -17.72 -15.72 16.90
C ASP A 64 -16.66 -16.22 17.91
N ILE A 65 -15.59 -15.46 18.14
CA ILE A 65 -14.59 -15.76 19.20
C ILE A 65 -15.24 -15.79 20.58
N ARG A 66 -16.10 -14.82 20.90
CA ARG A 66 -16.79 -14.77 22.20
C ARG A 66 -17.77 -15.93 22.38
N ARG A 67 -18.46 -16.33 21.31
CA ARG A 67 -19.35 -17.50 21.29
C ARG A 67 -18.55 -18.78 21.51
N LEU A 68 -17.45 -18.99 20.79
CA LEU A 68 -16.52 -20.10 20.98
C LEU A 68 -16.02 -20.19 22.43
N LYS A 69 -15.60 -19.07 23.01
CA LYS A 69 -15.17 -18.99 24.42
C LYS A 69 -16.27 -19.38 25.41
N ARG A 70 -17.54 -19.09 25.11
CA ARG A 70 -18.67 -19.40 26.00
C ARG A 70 -19.11 -20.85 25.90
N ASP A 71 -19.14 -21.39 24.68
CA ASP A 71 -19.64 -22.75 24.42
C ASP A 71 -18.63 -23.81 24.86
N MET A 72 -17.34 -23.47 24.90
CA MET A 72 -16.25 -24.37 25.29
C MET A 72 -15.77 -24.03 26.71
N GLY A 73 -16.37 -24.66 27.72
CA GLY A 73 -15.97 -24.53 29.13
C GLY A 73 -14.48 -24.85 29.35
N SER A 74 -13.92 -24.38 30.47
CA SER A 74 -12.46 -24.44 30.76
C SER A 74 -11.89 -25.83 31.05
N ASP A 75 -12.73 -26.84 31.33
CA ASP A 75 -12.32 -28.12 31.91
C ASP A 75 -12.59 -29.37 31.03
N ILE A 76 -12.63 -29.20 29.70
CA ILE A 76 -12.84 -30.30 28.75
C ILE A 76 -11.68 -30.33 27.74
N VAL A 77 -11.22 -31.53 27.39
CA VAL A 77 -10.05 -31.77 26.52
C VAL A 77 -10.12 -30.98 25.19
N GLY A 78 -11.31 -30.84 24.59
CA GLY A 78 -11.53 -30.08 23.34
C GLY A 78 -11.35 -28.56 23.45
N SER A 79 -11.47 -27.99 24.65
CA SER A 79 -11.35 -26.53 24.88
C SER A 79 -9.90 -26.04 24.71
N LYS A 80 -8.91 -26.83 25.19
CA LYS A 80 -7.49 -26.49 25.07
C LYS A 80 -7.03 -26.41 23.61
N PHE A 81 -7.50 -27.34 22.77
CA PHE A 81 -7.16 -27.37 21.35
C PHE A 81 -7.75 -26.16 20.60
N THR A 82 -9.02 -25.84 20.84
CA THR A 82 -9.67 -24.68 20.20
C THR A 82 -8.97 -23.37 20.57
N TRP A 83 -8.60 -23.20 21.83
CA TRP A 83 -7.86 -22.01 22.28
C TRP A 83 -6.46 -21.90 21.68
N SER A 84 -5.80 -23.04 21.44
CA SER A 84 -4.53 -23.07 20.72
C SER A 84 -4.71 -22.53 19.30
N PHE A 85 -5.72 -23.01 18.56
CA PHE A 85 -6.02 -22.55 17.21
C PHE A 85 -6.40 -21.07 17.14
N ILE A 86 -7.24 -20.60 18.08
CA ILE A 86 -7.65 -19.19 18.14
C ILE A 86 -6.45 -18.24 18.35
N LYS A 87 -5.36 -18.71 18.97
CA LYS A 87 -4.14 -17.91 19.17
C LYS A 87 -3.14 -18.06 18.02
N ILE A 88 -2.91 -19.28 17.57
CA ILE A 88 -1.86 -19.59 16.58
C ILE A 88 -2.27 -19.13 15.18
N VAL A 89 -3.51 -19.37 14.76
CA VAL A 89 -3.95 -19.03 13.40
C VAL A 89 -3.82 -17.53 13.12
N PRO A 90 -4.33 -16.62 13.97
CA PRO A 90 -4.17 -15.20 13.69
C PRO A 90 -2.73 -14.75 13.68
N MET A 91 -1.89 -15.28 14.57
CA MET A 91 -0.46 -15.00 14.55
C MET A 91 0.19 -15.42 13.23
N LEU A 92 -0.14 -16.62 12.74
CA LEU A 92 0.39 -17.17 11.49
C LEU A 92 -0.05 -16.39 10.25
N VAL A 93 -1.25 -15.80 10.27
CA VAL A 93 -1.78 -14.99 9.15
C VAL A 93 -1.28 -13.54 9.24
N ILE A 94 -1.36 -12.92 10.41
CA ILE A 94 -1.08 -11.49 10.59
C ILE A 94 0.41 -11.21 10.45
N VAL A 95 1.29 -12.01 11.06
CA VAL A 95 2.73 -11.70 11.10
C VAL A 95 3.36 -11.64 9.70
N PRO A 96 3.19 -12.62 8.81
CA PRO A 96 3.77 -12.56 7.46
C PRO A 96 3.15 -11.46 6.60
N VAL A 97 1.82 -11.29 6.68
CA VAL A 97 1.12 -10.29 5.87
C VAL A 97 1.47 -8.87 6.32
N LEU A 98 1.58 -8.63 7.63
CA LEU A 98 2.01 -7.34 8.17
C LEU A 98 3.48 -7.05 7.81
N SER A 99 4.35 -8.06 7.88
CA SER A 99 5.75 -7.93 7.46
C SER A 99 5.85 -7.53 5.98
N PHE A 100 5.13 -8.22 5.11
CA PHE A 100 5.05 -7.89 3.68
C PHE A 100 4.49 -6.48 3.46
N TYR A 101 3.40 -6.12 4.15
CA TYR A 101 2.81 -4.78 4.08
C TYR A 101 3.82 -3.69 4.43
N ILE A 102 4.51 -3.80 5.57
CA ILE A 102 5.50 -2.81 6.02
C ILE A 102 6.64 -2.71 5.00
N PHE A 103 7.18 -3.84 4.54
CA PHE A 103 8.26 -3.86 3.57
C PHE A 103 7.85 -3.22 2.23
N SER A 104 6.75 -3.69 1.62
CA SER A 104 6.26 -3.14 0.35
C SER A 104 5.91 -1.66 0.46
N PHE A 105 5.27 -1.25 1.56
CA PHE A 105 4.92 0.14 1.79
C PHE A 105 6.16 1.02 1.87
N GLN A 106 7.14 0.62 2.70
CA GLN A 106 8.38 1.37 2.87
C GLN A 106 9.18 1.45 1.57
N THR A 107 9.26 0.35 0.80
CA THR A 107 9.93 0.35 -0.50
C THR A 107 9.25 1.29 -1.49
N ILE A 108 7.92 1.26 -1.61
CA ILE A 108 7.20 2.16 -2.53
C ILE A 108 7.38 3.62 -2.11
N GLN A 109 7.22 3.92 -0.83
CA GLN A 109 7.36 5.28 -0.32
C GLN A 109 8.78 5.82 -0.54
N ASN A 110 9.80 5.02 -0.22
CA ASN A 110 11.20 5.38 -0.44
C ASN A 110 11.49 5.59 -1.93
N ASN A 111 11.06 4.67 -2.80
CA ASN A 111 11.29 4.80 -4.24
C ASN A 111 10.64 6.07 -4.82
N VAL A 112 9.44 6.42 -4.39
CA VAL A 112 8.77 7.63 -4.88
C VAL A 112 9.47 8.88 -4.34
N ALA A 113 9.81 8.92 -3.05
CA ALA A 113 10.55 10.04 -2.46
C ALA A 113 11.95 10.20 -3.08
N ASP A 114 12.67 9.11 -3.30
CA ASP A 114 13.97 9.11 -3.96
C ASP A 114 13.86 9.56 -5.42
N SER A 115 12.79 9.15 -6.12
CA SER A 115 12.51 9.62 -7.49
C SER A 115 12.24 11.12 -7.53
N GLU A 116 11.47 11.65 -6.58
CA GLU A 116 11.18 13.09 -6.45
C GLU A 116 12.47 13.88 -6.20
N ASN A 117 13.28 13.45 -5.22
CA ASN A 117 14.58 14.06 -4.94
C ASN A 117 15.55 14.00 -6.13
N THR A 118 15.59 12.86 -6.84
CA THR A 118 16.45 12.68 -8.01
C THR A 118 16.01 13.59 -9.15
N PHE A 119 14.70 13.71 -9.37
CA PHE A 119 14.14 14.58 -10.39
C PHE A 119 14.37 16.06 -10.08
N ASP A 120 14.19 16.48 -8.83
CA ASP A 120 14.49 17.84 -8.37
C ASP A 120 15.97 18.19 -8.55
N ALA A 121 16.86 17.28 -8.17
CA ALA A 121 18.30 17.45 -8.35
C ALA A 121 18.66 17.55 -9.84
N PHE A 122 18.07 16.70 -10.68
CA PHE A 122 18.23 16.76 -12.14
C PHE A 122 17.73 18.10 -12.69
N SER A 123 16.52 18.53 -12.33
CA SER A 123 15.90 19.76 -12.80
C SER A 123 16.73 20.99 -12.43
N LYS A 124 17.16 21.11 -11.17
CA LYS A 124 18.02 22.21 -10.71
C LYS A 124 19.34 22.25 -11.45
N ASN A 125 20.02 21.12 -11.57
CA ASN A 125 21.31 21.05 -12.27
C ASN A 125 21.17 21.33 -13.76
N PHE A 126 20.11 20.83 -14.38
CA PHE A 126 19.82 21.05 -15.79
C PHE A 126 19.54 22.52 -16.09
N ILE A 127 18.65 23.17 -15.32
CA ILE A 127 18.36 24.60 -15.45
C ILE A 127 19.63 25.42 -15.25
N HIS A 128 20.42 25.12 -14.22
CA HIS A 128 21.70 25.81 -13.97
C HIS A 128 22.69 25.67 -15.14
N GLN A 129 22.79 24.48 -15.75
CA GLN A 129 23.67 24.28 -16.92
C GLN A 129 23.18 25.04 -18.16
N VAL A 130 21.86 25.07 -18.38
CA VAL A 130 21.24 25.79 -19.50
C VAL A 130 21.40 27.30 -19.33
N ASP A 131 21.16 27.83 -18.13
CA ASP A 131 21.37 29.24 -17.80
C ASP A 131 22.85 29.62 -17.97
N GLY A 132 23.78 28.79 -17.48
CA GLY A 132 25.21 29.02 -17.68
C GLY A 132 25.63 29.01 -19.15
N LEU A 133 25.02 28.17 -19.98
CA LEU A 133 25.24 28.17 -21.43
C LEU A 133 24.69 29.45 -22.08
N TYR A 134 23.48 29.86 -21.72
CA TYR A 134 22.86 31.10 -22.21
C TYR A 134 23.73 32.32 -21.87
N GLU A 135 24.09 32.49 -20.59
CA GLU A 135 24.96 33.56 -20.12
C GLU A 135 26.34 33.55 -20.81
N GLY A 136 26.93 32.37 -20.99
CA GLY A 136 28.22 32.21 -21.67
C GLY A 136 28.18 32.65 -23.13
N VAL A 137 27.15 32.25 -23.88
CA VAL A 137 27.00 32.63 -25.29
C VAL A 137 26.73 34.13 -25.40
N GLN A 138 25.90 34.67 -24.51
CA GLN A 138 25.61 36.10 -24.46
C GLN A 138 26.84 36.95 -24.12
N ALA A 139 27.72 36.46 -23.24
CA ALA A 139 28.99 37.09 -22.92
C ALA A 139 29.92 37.14 -24.15
N VAL A 140 30.07 36.02 -24.88
CA VAL A 140 30.89 35.95 -26.10
C VAL A 140 30.37 36.88 -27.19
N ARG A 141 29.05 36.90 -27.42
CA ARG A 141 28.39 37.84 -28.35
C ARG A 141 28.70 39.28 -27.96
N THR A 142 28.40 39.63 -26.71
CA THR A 142 28.57 40.98 -26.16
C THR A 142 30.02 41.45 -26.29
N GLU A 143 30.98 40.60 -25.93
CA GLU A 143 32.40 40.92 -26.03
C GLU A 143 32.84 41.13 -27.48
N ARG A 144 32.46 40.24 -28.40
CA ARG A 144 32.80 40.34 -29.82
C ARG A 144 32.39 41.68 -30.42
N TYR A 145 31.10 42.02 -30.33
CA TYR A 145 30.60 43.24 -30.96
C TYR A 145 31.07 44.49 -30.22
N THR A 146 31.21 44.43 -28.89
CA THR A 146 31.80 45.55 -28.14
C THR A 146 33.23 45.85 -28.56
N GLN A 147 34.07 44.82 -28.69
CA GLN A 147 35.46 45.03 -29.10
C GLN A 147 35.54 45.53 -30.54
N GLN A 148 34.67 45.04 -31.42
CA GLN A 148 34.57 45.50 -32.80
C GLN A 148 34.14 46.98 -32.88
N THR A 149 33.07 47.36 -32.19
CA THR A 149 32.60 48.75 -32.12
C THR A 149 33.60 49.66 -31.44
N LYS A 150 34.31 49.18 -30.40
CA LYS A 150 35.37 49.95 -29.76
C LYS A 150 36.50 50.28 -30.74
N ARG A 151 36.97 49.30 -31.53
CA ARG A 151 37.99 49.52 -32.56
C ARG A 151 37.50 50.49 -33.62
N LEU A 152 36.25 50.33 -34.06
CA LEU A 152 35.60 51.21 -35.03
C LEU A 152 35.52 52.66 -34.51
N LEU A 153 35.04 52.83 -33.27
CA LEU A 153 34.93 54.11 -32.60
C LEU A 153 36.30 54.78 -32.46
N THR A 154 37.35 54.05 -32.07
CA THR A 154 38.72 54.60 -32.04
C THR A 154 39.18 55.11 -33.41
N LEU A 155 38.93 54.36 -34.49
CA LEU A 155 39.30 54.79 -35.84
C LEU A 155 38.55 56.05 -36.26
N ILE A 156 37.24 56.08 -36.01
CA ILE A 156 36.37 57.22 -36.30
C ILE A 156 36.80 58.46 -35.53
N THR A 157 37.08 58.32 -34.23
CA THR A 157 37.47 59.45 -33.40
C THR A 157 38.87 59.95 -33.73
N SER A 158 39.84 59.04 -33.98
CA SER A 158 41.19 59.44 -34.40
C SER A 158 41.20 60.20 -35.73
N PHE A 159 40.39 59.76 -36.71
CA PHE A 159 40.24 60.49 -37.96
C PHE A 159 39.47 61.81 -37.77
N GLY A 160 38.42 61.79 -36.95
CA GLY A 160 37.66 62.98 -36.59
C GLY A 160 38.51 64.06 -35.94
N ASP A 161 39.36 63.69 -34.97
CA ASP A 161 40.30 64.60 -34.30
C ASP A 161 41.30 65.20 -35.29
N PHE A 162 41.80 64.40 -36.24
CA PHE A 162 42.68 64.87 -37.32
C PHE A 162 42.00 65.89 -38.25
N LYS A 163 40.68 65.79 -38.45
CA LYS A 163 39.90 66.68 -39.34
C LYS A 163 39.14 67.78 -38.61
N LYS A 164 39.25 67.89 -37.28
CA LYS A 164 38.41 68.74 -36.42
C LYS A 164 38.39 70.23 -36.82
N GLU A 165 39.49 70.74 -37.38
CA GLU A 165 39.65 72.15 -37.80
C GLU A 165 39.33 72.38 -39.29
N SER A 166 38.91 71.36 -40.03
CA SER A 166 38.58 71.48 -41.45
C SER A 166 37.16 72.01 -41.66
N GLU A 167 37.00 72.99 -42.56
CA GLU A 167 35.67 73.49 -42.97
C GLU A 167 34.77 72.37 -43.54
N ASN A 168 35.37 71.30 -44.08
CA ASN A 168 34.65 70.15 -44.68
C ASN A 168 34.58 68.94 -43.74
N TYR A 169 34.53 69.13 -42.42
CA TYR A 169 34.52 68.05 -41.42
C TYR A 169 33.43 67.00 -41.69
N ARG A 170 32.15 67.43 -41.84
CA ARG A 170 31.01 66.52 -42.07
C ARG A 170 31.17 65.69 -43.36
N GLN A 171 31.57 66.34 -44.46
CA GLN A 171 31.78 65.65 -45.74
C GLN A 171 32.98 64.69 -45.69
N SER A 172 34.04 65.07 -44.99
CA SER A 172 35.20 64.19 -44.78
C SER A 172 34.84 62.96 -43.93
N MET A 173 34.02 63.15 -42.90
CA MET A 173 33.52 62.05 -42.08
C MET A 173 32.62 61.13 -42.88
N GLN A 174 31.71 61.67 -43.70
CA GLN A 174 30.85 60.88 -44.58
C GLN A 174 31.65 59.93 -45.48
N VAL A 175 32.64 60.46 -46.21
CA VAL A 175 33.51 59.66 -47.09
C VAL A 175 34.33 58.62 -46.30
N PHE A 176 34.79 58.99 -45.10
CA PHE A 176 35.53 58.06 -44.25
C PHE A 176 34.65 56.90 -43.77
N LEU A 177 33.42 57.17 -43.32
CA LEU A 177 32.48 56.13 -42.90
C LEU A 177 32.11 55.20 -44.07
N GLU A 178 31.87 55.75 -45.26
CA GLU A 178 31.63 54.96 -46.47
C GLU A 178 32.81 54.01 -46.78
N GLY A 179 34.04 54.49 -46.66
CA GLY A 179 35.23 53.66 -46.80
C GLY A 179 35.34 52.54 -45.74
N LEU A 180 34.79 52.72 -44.53
CA LEU A 180 34.73 51.66 -43.52
C LEU A 180 33.70 50.60 -43.87
N ILE A 181 32.55 50.99 -44.44
CA ILE A 181 31.54 50.05 -44.95
C ILE A 181 32.11 49.22 -46.10
N ASP A 182 32.78 49.85 -47.07
CA ASP A 182 33.40 49.16 -48.22
C ASP A 182 34.47 48.13 -47.78
N LYS A 183 35.11 48.37 -46.63
CA LYS A 183 36.08 47.44 -46.03
C LYS A 183 35.44 46.40 -45.11
N GLY A 184 34.11 46.38 -44.99
CA GLY A 184 33.36 45.40 -44.22
C GLY A 184 33.43 45.58 -42.71
N TRP A 185 33.67 46.79 -42.22
CA TRP A 185 33.71 47.04 -40.77
C TRP A 185 32.34 46.91 -40.10
N ALA A 186 31.29 47.36 -40.79
CA ALA A 186 29.89 47.32 -40.40
C ALA A 186 29.02 47.38 -41.67
N CYS A 187 27.72 47.14 -41.55
CA CYS A 187 26.77 47.36 -42.65
C CYS A 187 26.29 48.81 -42.72
N GLN A 188 26.16 49.43 -41.55
CA GLN A 188 25.71 50.79 -41.40
C GLN A 188 26.44 51.43 -40.23
N ILE A 189 26.85 52.69 -40.39
CA ILE A 189 27.46 53.49 -39.34
C ILE A 189 26.78 54.86 -39.34
N THR A 190 26.30 55.26 -38.17
CA THR A 190 25.86 56.63 -37.90
C THR A 190 26.77 57.21 -36.82
N LEU A 191 27.36 58.37 -37.10
CA LEU A 191 28.14 59.14 -36.14
C LEU A 191 27.28 60.28 -35.62
N LEU A 192 27.19 60.38 -34.30
CA LEU A 192 26.36 61.32 -33.57
C LEU A 192 27.24 62.17 -32.63
N ASP A 193 26.82 63.40 -32.37
CA ASP A 193 27.44 64.26 -31.35
C ASP A 193 26.91 63.99 -29.93
N ASP A 194 27.26 64.84 -28.97
CA ASP A 194 26.88 64.73 -27.57
C ASP A 194 25.40 65.04 -27.30
N GLN A 195 24.70 65.64 -28.27
CA GLN A 195 23.25 65.83 -28.27
C GLN A 195 22.50 64.75 -29.07
N GLU A 196 23.22 63.74 -29.57
CA GLU A 196 22.71 62.70 -30.49
C GLU A 196 22.24 63.25 -31.85
N GLU A 197 22.77 64.38 -32.30
CA GLU A 197 22.54 64.90 -33.64
C GLU A 197 23.49 64.24 -34.64
N VAL A 198 22.98 63.95 -35.84
CA VAL A 198 23.73 63.23 -36.87
C VAL A 198 24.84 64.10 -37.45
N ILE A 199 26.09 63.66 -37.31
CA ILE A 199 27.26 64.23 -37.95
C ILE A 199 27.42 63.66 -39.36
N ALA A 200 27.35 62.33 -39.48
CA ALA A 200 27.47 61.58 -40.73
C ALA A 200 26.75 60.23 -40.62
N LYS A 201 26.16 59.75 -41.72
CA LYS A 201 25.40 58.49 -41.76
C LYS A 201 25.62 57.79 -43.10
N THR A 202 26.00 56.52 -43.07
CA THR A 202 26.17 55.72 -44.29
C THR A 202 24.80 55.30 -44.87
N ALA A 203 24.77 54.97 -46.16
CA ALA A 203 23.55 54.51 -46.82
C ALA A 203 22.93 53.28 -46.13
N ASP A 204 21.60 53.20 -46.15
CA ASP A 204 20.86 52.04 -45.63
C ASP A 204 21.05 50.84 -46.57
N VAL A 205 21.32 49.67 -45.99
CA VAL A 205 21.39 48.39 -46.71
C VAL A 205 20.14 47.59 -46.38
N SER A 206 19.38 47.14 -47.39
CA SER A 206 18.03 46.56 -47.23
C SER A 206 17.94 45.38 -46.24
N ASN A 207 19.02 44.63 -46.04
CA ASN A 207 19.07 43.47 -45.14
C ASN A 207 19.98 43.69 -43.92
N CYS A 208 20.37 44.94 -43.62
CA CYS A 208 21.23 45.24 -42.48
C CYS A 208 21.00 46.67 -41.97
N MET A 209 19.78 46.91 -41.49
CA MET A 209 19.31 48.21 -41.00
C MET A 209 19.30 48.24 -39.47
N ALA A 210 19.25 49.45 -38.90
CA ALA A 210 19.07 49.66 -37.47
C ALA A 210 17.78 48.98 -36.96
N VAL A 211 17.87 48.35 -35.79
CA VAL A 211 16.78 47.62 -35.13
C VAL A 211 15.83 48.59 -34.45
N GLU A 212 16.38 49.52 -33.68
CA GLU A 212 15.59 50.47 -32.90
C GLU A 212 16.38 51.76 -32.68
N ASP A 213 15.76 52.91 -32.97
CA ASP A 213 16.39 54.20 -32.77
C ASP A 213 16.09 54.76 -31.38
N GLN A 214 16.58 54.05 -30.36
CA GLN A 214 16.50 54.50 -28.97
C GLN A 214 17.73 55.33 -28.60
N PRO A 215 17.58 56.46 -27.89
CA PRO A 215 18.71 57.27 -27.45
C PRO A 215 19.57 56.50 -26.44
N LEU A 216 20.86 56.79 -26.41
CA LEU A 216 21.78 56.15 -25.48
C LEU A 216 21.44 56.63 -24.05
N PRO A 217 21.07 55.74 -23.11
CA PRO A 217 20.74 56.16 -21.76
C PRO A 217 21.94 56.89 -21.13
N GLY A 218 21.74 58.08 -20.57
CA GLY A 218 22.83 58.91 -20.03
C GLY A 218 23.70 58.23 -18.96
N SER A 219 23.22 57.15 -18.35
CA SER A 219 23.94 56.32 -17.37
C SER A 219 24.81 55.22 -17.99
N GLN A 220 24.59 54.84 -19.25
CA GLN A 220 25.26 53.70 -19.89
C GLN A 220 26.05 54.15 -21.12
N PRO A 221 27.37 53.93 -21.18
CA PRO A 221 28.19 54.36 -22.32
C PRO A 221 28.05 53.46 -23.56
N ARG A 222 27.22 52.41 -23.51
CA ARG A 222 26.98 51.44 -24.60
C ARG A 222 25.63 50.75 -24.44
N THR A 223 24.90 50.55 -25.54
CA THR A 223 23.76 49.61 -25.65
C THR A 223 24.02 48.61 -26.78
N ILE A 224 23.43 47.42 -26.68
CA ILE A 224 23.46 46.38 -27.72
C ILE A 224 22.04 45.88 -27.90
N ASN A 225 21.52 46.04 -29.11
CA ASN A 225 20.21 45.55 -29.52
C ASN A 225 20.39 44.51 -30.62
N GLU A 226 19.47 43.57 -30.71
CA GLU A 226 19.48 42.55 -31.76
C GLU A 226 18.09 42.36 -32.34
N ASP A 227 18.06 41.97 -33.60
CA ASP A 227 16.84 41.51 -34.26
C ASP A 227 17.13 40.17 -34.93
N SER A 228 16.49 39.13 -34.39
CA SER A 228 16.59 37.76 -34.89
C SER A 228 15.85 37.54 -36.21
N ALA A 229 14.91 38.42 -36.60
CA ALA A 229 14.21 38.33 -37.88
C ALA A 229 15.10 38.81 -39.04
N THR A 230 15.86 39.88 -38.83
CA THR A 230 16.77 40.45 -39.85
C THR A 230 18.24 40.03 -39.68
N ASN A 231 18.56 39.28 -38.62
CA ASN A 231 19.90 38.81 -38.28
C ASN A 231 20.93 39.94 -38.10
N VAL A 232 20.53 41.02 -37.43
CA VAL A 232 21.41 42.17 -37.19
C VAL A 232 21.67 42.37 -35.71
N ILE A 233 22.86 42.88 -35.42
CA ILE A 233 23.25 43.35 -34.08
C ILE A 233 23.63 44.81 -34.21
N GLN A 234 22.93 45.66 -33.48
CA GLN A 234 23.17 47.09 -33.41
C GLN A 234 23.88 47.43 -32.10
N VAL A 235 24.98 48.16 -32.19
CA VAL A 235 25.73 48.64 -31.03
C VAL A 235 25.83 50.15 -31.09
N LYS A 236 25.21 50.83 -30.12
CA LYS A 236 25.48 52.25 -29.85
C LYS A 236 26.56 52.34 -28.78
N MET A 237 27.62 53.10 -29.05
CA MET A 237 28.75 53.25 -28.13
C MET A 237 29.26 54.68 -28.12
N SER A 238 29.41 55.24 -26.92
CA SER A 238 29.98 56.57 -26.70
C SER A 238 31.51 56.52 -26.52
N THR A 239 32.21 57.61 -26.85
CA THR A 239 33.66 57.75 -26.58
C THR A 239 34.00 57.67 -25.09
N ARG A 240 33.03 57.97 -24.22
CA ARG A 240 33.13 57.79 -22.76
C ARG A 240 33.44 56.35 -22.36
N PHE A 241 33.06 55.36 -23.19
CA PHE A 241 33.44 53.95 -23.00
C PHE A 241 34.97 53.73 -23.07
N ILE A 242 35.67 54.52 -23.90
CA ILE A 242 37.12 54.40 -24.14
C ILE A 242 37.90 55.26 -23.15
N THR A 243 37.57 56.54 -23.06
CA THR A 243 38.34 57.53 -22.29
C THR A 243 38.13 57.42 -20.79
N ARG A 244 37.02 56.79 -20.36
CA ARG A 244 36.57 56.72 -18.96
C ARG A 244 36.45 58.11 -18.30
N SER A 245 36.33 59.18 -19.09
CA SER A 245 36.15 60.55 -18.64
C SER A 245 34.70 61.00 -18.81
N ALA A 246 34.18 61.76 -17.84
CA ALA A 246 32.87 62.43 -17.94
C ALA A 246 32.97 63.71 -18.79
N ASP A 247 33.64 63.63 -19.95
CA ASP A 247 33.82 64.78 -20.81
C ASP A 247 32.47 65.26 -21.34
N LYS A 248 32.31 66.58 -21.47
CA LYS A 248 31.05 67.18 -21.94
C LYS A 248 30.87 66.97 -23.44
N GLY A 249 31.95 67.03 -24.21
CA GLY A 249 31.95 66.68 -25.63
C GLY A 249 32.33 65.21 -25.82
N PHE A 250 31.38 64.39 -26.25
CA PHE A 250 31.60 62.99 -26.60
C PHE A 250 30.90 62.69 -27.92
N PHE A 251 31.40 61.68 -28.63
CA PHE A 251 30.74 61.19 -29.84
C PHE A 251 30.07 59.86 -29.52
N VAL A 252 28.97 59.57 -30.21
CA VAL A 252 28.32 58.26 -30.19
C VAL A 252 28.40 57.68 -31.59
N VAL A 253 28.88 56.44 -31.68
CA VAL A 253 28.80 55.65 -32.90
C VAL A 253 27.66 54.66 -32.73
N ASP A 254 26.73 54.69 -33.66
CA ASP A 254 25.70 53.67 -33.85
C ASP A 254 26.09 52.80 -35.04
N ALA A 255 26.50 51.56 -34.77
CA ALA A 255 26.98 50.63 -35.78
C ALA A 255 26.08 49.39 -35.85
N VAL A 256 25.67 49.04 -37.07
CA VAL A 256 24.87 47.84 -37.36
C VAL A 256 25.76 46.79 -38.02
N TYR A 257 25.74 45.58 -37.48
CA TYR A 257 26.49 44.43 -37.97
C TYR A 257 25.55 43.34 -38.45
N ALA A 258 25.87 42.73 -39.59
CA ALA A 258 25.25 41.46 -39.98
C ALA A 258 25.80 40.37 -39.06
N ALA A 259 24.90 39.66 -38.38
CA ALA A 259 25.23 38.53 -37.55
C ALA A 259 25.05 37.22 -38.33
N ASP A 260 25.76 36.18 -37.89
CA ASP A 260 25.57 34.84 -38.42
C ASP A 260 24.15 34.34 -38.08
N PRO A 261 23.31 33.99 -39.09
CA PRO A 261 21.95 33.49 -38.84
C PRO A 261 21.91 32.23 -37.96
N GLY A 262 22.96 31.40 -38.00
CA GLY A 262 23.09 30.24 -37.13
C GLY A 262 23.33 30.62 -35.67
N LEU A 263 24.10 31.68 -35.40
CA LEU A 263 24.36 32.16 -34.03
C LEU A 263 23.10 32.78 -33.41
N LEU A 264 22.42 33.68 -34.13
CA LEU A 264 21.21 34.33 -33.62
C LEU A 264 20.04 33.35 -33.51
N GLY A 265 19.90 32.42 -34.46
CA GLY A 265 18.93 31.34 -34.37
C GLY A 265 19.17 30.44 -33.16
N PHE A 266 20.42 30.11 -32.88
CA PHE A 266 20.79 29.35 -31.67
C PHE A 266 20.49 30.13 -30.39
N LEU A 267 20.88 31.40 -30.32
CA LEU A 267 20.61 32.28 -29.16
C LEU A 267 19.10 32.38 -28.86
N SER A 268 18.29 32.61 -29.88
CA SER A 268 16.83 32.67 -29.75
C SER A 268 16.22 31.34 -29.28
N GLN A 269 16.74 30.20 -29.76
CA GLN A 269 16.27 28.88 -29.31
C GLN A 269 16.64 28.61 -27.85
N VAL A 270 17.87 28.95 -27.44
CA VAL A 270 18.32 28.79 -26.05
C VAL A 270 17.52 29.71 -25.12
N GLU A 271 17.31 30.96 -25.51
CA GLU A 271 16.49 31.92 -24.75
C GLU A 271 15.05 31.43 -24.58
N ALA A 272 14.40 31.05 -25.68
CA ALA A 272 13.02 30.55 -25.64
C ALA A 272 12.92 29.24 -24.86
N PHE A 273 13.99 28.45 -24.77
CA PHE A 273 14.05 27.26 -23.93
C PHE A 273 14.19 27.64 -22.45
N THR A 274 15.13 28.51 -22.10
CA THR A 274 15.34 29.04 -20.75
C THR A 274 14.08 29.70 -20.17
N GLU A 275 13.41 30.56 -20.94
CA GLU A 275 12.17 31.21 -20.51
C GLU A 275 11.06 30.20 -20.24
N ARG A 276 10.93 29.19 -21.10
CA ARG A 276 9.99 28.09 -20.88
C ARG A 276 10.32 27.35 -19.60
N THR A 277 11.58 27.01 -19.36
CA THR A 277 11.97 26.23 -18.17
C THR A 277 11.85 27.00 -16.87
N LYS A 278 12.07 28.33 -16.86
CA LYS A 278 11.94 29.17 -15.65
C LYS A 278 10.53 29.19 -15.07
N ASN A 279 9.52 29.01 -15.92
CA ASN A 279 8.11 29.06 -15.52
C ASN A 279 7.51 27.68 -15.23
N ILE A 280 8.28 26.60 -15.34
CA ILE A 280 7.78 25.26 -15.02
C ILE A 280 7.95 25.02 -13.52
N ASP A 281 6.89 25.27 -12.77
CA ASP A 281 6.72 24.64 -11.46
C ASP A 281 6.27 23.20 -11.73
N PHE A 282 7.18 22.23 -11.59
CA PHE A 282 6.82 20.82 -11.61
C PHE A 282 6.17 20.47 -10.27
N ASP A 283 4.91 20.88 -10.09
CA ASP A 283 4.10 20.45 -8.97
C ASP A 283 3.70 18.98 -9.22
N LEU A 284 4.62 18.09 -8.86
CA LEU A 284 4.35 16.66 -8.81
C LEU A 284 3.20 16.49 -7.81
N ASN A 285 1.97 16.37 -8.31
CA ASN A 285 0.75 16.10 -7.54
C ASN A 285 0.75 14.68 -6.91
N THR A 286 1.95 14.12 -6.71
CA THR A 286 2.29 12.84 -6.12
C THR A 286 1.68 12.71 -4.73
N SER A 287 1.58 13.79 -3.95
CA SER A 287 1.09 13.73 -2.57
C SER A 287 -0.36 13.24 -2.45
N ILE A 288 -1.24 13.59 -3.40
CA ILE A 288 -2.64 13.14 -3.39
C ILE A 288 -2.73 11.69 -3.85
N THR A 289 -2.06 11.34 -4.94
CA THR A 289 -2.05 9.98 -5.49
C THR A 289 -1.38 8.99 -4.53
N GLN A 290 -0.30 9.40 -3.85
CA GLN A 290 0.36 8.61 -2.81
C GLN A 290 -0.57 8.34 -1.62
N LYS A 291 -1.28 9.36 -1.12
CA LYS A 291 -2.21 9.20 0.01
C LYS A 291 -3.39 8.29 -0.34
N ARG A 292 -3.94 8.40 -1.55
CA ARG A 292 -5.02 7.53 -2.03
C ARG A 292 -4.55 6.08 -2.18
N PHE A 293 -3.41 5.87 -2.85
CA PHE A 293 -2.80 4.55 -2.98
C PHE A 293 -2.53 3.91 -1.63
N MET A 294 -2.04 4.69 -0.65
CA MET A 294 -1.81 4.20 0.71
C MET A 294 -3.10 3.66 1.34
N ILE A 295 -4.19 4.44 1.31
CA ILE A 295 -5.47 4.02 1.89
C ILE A 295 -6.01 2.76 1.19
N ASP A 296 -5.89 2.67 -0.14
CA ASP A 296 -6.37 1.53 -0.92
C ASP A 296 -5.55 0.28 -0.63
N PHE A 297 -4.23 0.41 -0.55
CA PHE A 297 -3.33 -0.70 -0.24
C PHE A 297 -3.54 -1.21 1.20
N SER A 298 -3.58 -0.32 2.19
CA SER A 298 -3.83 -0.67 3.59
C SER A 298 -5.19 -1.32 3.78
N SER A 299 -6.25 -0.76 3.17
CA SER A 299 -7.60 -1.30 3.29
C SER A 299 -7.74 -2.66 2.62
N THR A 300 -7.15 -2.86 1.45
CA THR A 300 -7.15 -4.15 0.74
C THR A 300 -6.46 -5.24 1.56
N ILE A 301 -5.29 -4.95 2.13
CA ILE A 301 -4.55 -5.92 2.96
C ILE A 301 -5.31 -6.23 4.25
N LEU A 302 -5.87 -5.22 4.91
CA LEU A 302 -6.67 -5.42 6.11
C LEU A 302 -7.89 -6.30 5.84
N LEU A 303 -8.61 -6.04 4.74
CA LEU A 303 -9.76 -6.85 4.33
C LEU A 303 -9.37 -8.27 3.94
N ALA A 304 -8.24 -8.46 3.25
CA ALA A 304 -7.71 -9.78 2.95
C ALA A 304 -7.44 -10.58 4.23
N VAL A 305 -6.76 -9.97 5.22
CA VAL A 305 -6.51 -10.60 6.53
C VAL A 305 -7.82 -10.93 7.24
N LEU A 306 -8.76 -9.98 7.34
CA LEU A 306 -10.04 -10.19 8.01
C LEU A 306 -10.86 -11.30 7.33
N SER A 307 -10.87 -11.36 5.99
CA SER A 307 -11.56 -12.40 5.24
C SER A 307 -10.99 -13.79 5.54
N ALA A 308 -9.65 -13.91 5.59
CA ALA A 308 -8.97 -15.15 5.93
C ALA A 308 -9.28 -15.59 7.37
N LEU A 309 -9.17 -14.67 8.34
CA LEU A 309 -9.48 -14.95 9.74
C LEU A 309 -10.93 -15.40 9.93
N MET A 310 -11.86 -14.72 9.26
CA MET A 310 -13.28 -15.05 9.31
C MET A 310 -13.58 -16.45 8.78
N LEU A 311 -12.95 -16.83 7.67
CA LEU A 311 -13.07 -18.18 7.12
C LEU A 311 -12.51 -19.22 8.09
N VAL A 312 -11.32 -18.99 8.65
CA VAL A 312 -10.69 -19.95 9.56
C VAL A 312 -11.49 -20.12 10.85
N PHE A 313 -11.99 -19.04 11.46
CA PHE A 313 -12.79 -19.16 12.69
C PHE A 313 -14.09 -19.96 12.48
N ARG A 314 -14.71 -19.82 11.31
CA ARG A 314 -15.88 -20.64 10.95
C ARG A 314 -15.53 -22.10 10.73
N MET A 315 -14.37 -22.36 10.13
CA MET A 315 -13.86 -23.72 9.97
C MET A 315 -13.55 -24.36 11.33
N ILE A 316 -12.96 -23.59 12.26
CA ILE A 316 -12.74 -24.01 13.65
C ILE A 316 -14.07 -24.33 14.32
N GLU A 317 -15.08 -23.47 14.20
CA GLU A 317 -16.40 -23.72 14.78
C GLU A 317 -17.05 -24.99 14.23
N LYS A 318 -17.01 -25.18 12.91
CA LYS A 318 -17.57 -26.37 12.22
C LYS A 318 -16.89 -27.67 12.64
N LEU A 319 -15.57 -27.66 12.84
CA LEU A 319 -14.79 -28.86 13.20
C LEU A 319 -14.76 -29.12 14.71
N MET A 320 -14.61 -28.08 15.53
CA MET A 320 -14.38 -28.21 16.97
C MET A 320 -15.66 -28.44 17.78
N ARG A 321 -16.81 -27.89 17.36
CA ARG A 321 -18.10 -28.16 18.02
C ARG A 321 -18.44 -29.66 18.11
N PRO A 322 -18.45 -30.43 17.01
CA PRO A 322 -18.78 -31.86 17.07
C PRO A 322 -17.72 -32.66 17.84
N LEU A 323 -16.43 -32.31 17.71
CA LEU A 323 -15.36 -32.97 18.46
C LEU A 323 -15.49 -32.74 19.97
N ASN A 324 -15.90 -31.54 20.39
CA ASN A 324 -16.17 -31.24 21.79
C ASN A 324 -17.37 -32.02 22.33
N ASN A 325 -18.46 -32.11 21.55
CA ASN A 325 -19.63 -32.92 21.92
C ASN A 325 -19.28 -34.41 22.03
N LEU A 326 -18.44 -34.92 21.13
CA LEU A 326 -17.92 -36.28 21.18
C LEU A 326 -17.06 -36.52 22.42
N SER A 327 -16.16 -35.58 22.75
CA SER A 327 -15.35 -35.65 23.96
C SER A 327 -16.21 -35.71 25.24
N LEU A 328 -17.27 -34.89 25.30
CA LEU A 328 -18.24 -34.91 26.39
C LEU A 328 -18.99 -36.25 26.47
N ALA A 329 -19.47 -36.77 25.34
CA ALA A 329 -20.20 -38.02 25.28
C ALA A 329 -19.34 -39.22 25.69
N THR A 330 -18.09 -39.28 25.23
CA THR A 330 -17.12 -40.31 25.63
C THR A 330 -16.82 -40.23 27.12
N ARG A 331 -16.73 -39.03 27.71
CA ARG A 331 -16.55 -38.86 29.16
C ARG A 331 -17.74 -39.40 29.96
N GLU A 332 -18.97 -39.18 29.50
CA GLU A 332 -20.17 -39.73 30.14
C GLU A 332 -20.23 -41.26 30.01
N MET A 333 -19.86 -41.81 28.85
CA MET A 333 -19.74 -43.25 28.65
C MET A 333 -18.70 -43.88 29.59
N ALA A 334 -17.55 -43.21 29.80
CA ALA A 334 -16.51 -43.66 30.73
C ALA A 334 -16.97 -43.66 32.21
N LYS A 335 -18.01 -42.88 32.56
CA LYS A 335 -18.65 -42.90 33.89
C LYS A 335 -19.73 -43.98 34.02
N GLY A 336 -19.92 -44.83 33.01
CA GLY A 336 -20.93 -45.90 33.00
C GLY A 336 -22.28 -45.50 32.39
N ASN A 337 -22.43 -44.26 31.88
CA ASN A 337 -23.63 -43.86 31.17
C ASN A 337 -23.55 -44.27 29.68
N TYR A 338 -23.93 -45.51 29.37
CA TYR A 338 -23.86 -46.06 28.02
C TYR A 338 -25.00 -45.59 27.09
N GLY A 339 -26.00 -44.89 27.62
CA GLY A 339 -27.15 -44.40 26.85
C GLY A 339 -26.96 -43.07 26.13
N VAL A 340 -25.75 -42.52 26.16
CA VAL A 340 -25.42 -41.20 25.60
C VAL A 340 -25.44 -41.23 24.08
N ARG A 341 -26.12 -40.26 23.46
CA ARG A 341 -26.13 -40.09 22.01
C ARG A 341 -25.84 -38.65 21.65
N ILE A 342 -25.14 -38.48 20.55
CA ILE A 342 -24.84 -37.16 19.99
C ILE A 342 -25.82 -36.93 18.83
N GLU A 343 -26.58 -35.84 18.89
CA GLU A 343 -27.47 -35.45 17.81
C GLU A 343 -26.68 -35.15 16.53
N GLN A 344 -27.17 -35.68 15.41
CA GLN A 344 -26.56 -35.44 14.11
C GLN A 344 -26.77 -33.98 13.71
N SER A 345 -25.67 -33.26 13.49
CA SER A 345 -25.69 -31.98 12.78
C SER A 345 -25.65 -32.23 11.27
N LYS A 346 -26.18 -31.30 10.47
CA LYS A 346 -26.17 -31.37 8.99
C LYS A 346 -24.77 -31.19 8.36
N ASP A 347 -23.70 -31.20 9.16
CA ASP A 347 -22.35 -30.84 8.72
C ASP A 347 -21.52 -32.07 8.23
N SER A 348 -20.33 -31.75 7.70
CA SER A 348 -19.40 -32.55 6.89
C SER A 348 -19.43 -34.07 7.07
N ASP A 349 -19.37 -34.78 5.94
CA ASP A 349 -19.50 -36.23 5.81
C ASP A 349 -18.59 -37.05 6.74
N ASP A 350 -17.33 -36.65 6.91
CA ASP A 350 -16.37 -37.40 7.73
C ASP A 350 -16.68 -37.32 9.24
N VAL A 351 -17.04 -36.14 9.73
CA VAL A 351 -17.38 -35.94 11.14
C VAL A 351 -18.72 -36.61 11.46
N ARG A 352 -19.64 -36.59 10.50
CA ARG A 352 -20.91 -37.31 10.60
C ARG A 352 -20.69 -38.82 10.72
N LEU A 353 -19.81 -39.38 9.90
CA LEU A 353 -19.43 -40.79 9.99
C LEU A 353 -18.88 -41.15 11.38
N LEU A 354 -18.02 -40.30 11.95
CA LEU A 354 -17.46 -40.53 13.28
C LEU A 354 -18.54 -40.51 14.38
N ILE A 355 -19.47 -39.56 14.31
CA ILE A 355 -20.61 -39.47 15.24
C ILE A 355 -21.51 -40.72 15.12
N ASP A 356 -21.73 -41.20 13.89
CA ASP A 356 -22.53 -42.40 13.64
C ASP A 356 -21.88 -43.65 14.22
N GLN A 357 -20.57 -43.82 13.99
CA GLN A 357 -19.80 -44.91 14.58
C GLN A 357 -19.83 -44.88 16.11
N PHE A 358 -19.69 -43.69 16.70
CA PHE A 358 -19.82 -43.51 18.16
C PHE A 358 -21.22 -43.92 18.67
N ASN A 359 -22.27 -43.44 18.02
CA ASN A 359 -23.66 -43.74 18.41
C ASN A 359 -23.98 -45.25 18.27
N ILE A 360 -23.44 -45.93 17.25
CA ILE A 360 -23.54 -47.39 17.09
C ILE A 360 -22.83 -48.11 18.24
N MET A 361 -21.59 -47.70 18.54
CA MET A 361 -20.80 -48.27 19.63
C MET A 361 -21.49 -48.12 20.98
N SER A 362 -21.96 -46.91 21.33
CA SER A 362 -22.71 -46.65 22.57
C SER A 362 -23.95 -47.55 22.66
N ARG A 363 -24.72 -47.68 21.58
CA ARG A 363 -25.90 -48.56 21.55
C ARG A 363 -25.53 -50.02 21.78
N LYS A 364 -24.48 -50.50 21.10
CA LYS A 364 -24.03 -51.90 21.22
C LYS A 364 -23.55 -52.22 22.63
N ILE A 365 -22.81 -51.31 23.26
CA ILE A 365 -22.37 -51.47 24.66
C ILE A 365 -23.58 -51.49 25.60
N LYS A 366 -24.51 -50.54 25.44
CA LYS A 366 -25.74 -50.49 26.26
C LYS A 366 -26.53 -51.80 26.17
N THR A 367 -26.81 -52.28 24.96
CA THR A 367 -27.54 -53.53 24.74
C THR A 367 -26.78 -54.75 25.28
N SER A 368 -25.45 -54.77 25.15
CA SER A 368 -24.63 -55.84 25.74
C SER A 368 -24.73 -55.86 27.25
N GLN A 369 -24.74 -54.69 27.91
CA GLN A 369 -24.86 -54.59 29.35
C GLN A 369 -26.25 -55.00 29.84
N GLU A 370 -27.31 -54.49 29.21
CA GLU A 370 -28.71 -54.87 29.53
C GLU A 370 -28.94 -56.37 29.32
N GLY A 371 -28.33 -56.96 28.28
CA GLY A 371 -28.37 -58.40 28.03
C GLY A 371 -27.65 -59.22 29.10
N LEU A 372 -26.47 -58.79 29.56
CA LEU A 372 -25.74 -59.43 30.66
C LEU A 372 -26.52 -59.33 31.97
N ASP A 373 -27.10 -58.17 32.28
CA ASP A 373 -27.89 -57.97 33.49
C ASP A 373 -29.15 -58.85 33.49
N THR A 374 -29.82 -58.96 32.34
CA THR A 374 -30.97 -59.86 32.15
C THR A 374 -30.56 -61.33 32.32
N HIS A 375 -29.41 -61.74 31.77
CA HIS A 375 -28.90 -63.09 31.89
C HIS A 375 -28.52 -63.44 33.34
N ASN A 376 -27.86 -62.52 34.04
CA ASN A 376 -27.52 -62.67 35.45
C ASN A 376 -28.77 -62.80 36.31
N LEU A 377 -29.80 -61.97 36.09
CA LEU A 377 -31.07 -62.05 36.79
C LEU A 377 -31.77 -63.39 36.54
N TYR A 378 -31.74 -63.88 35.30
CA TYR A 378 -32.30 -65.19 34.95
C TYR A 378 -31.59 -66.33 35.70
N LEU A 379 -30.25 -66.34 35.72
CA LEU A 379 -29.46 -67.32 36.47
C LEU A 379 -29.73 -67.25 37.97
N GLU A 380 -29.77 -66.05 38.56
CA GLU A 380 -30.10 -65.85 39.97
C GLU A 380 -31.50 -66.40 40.29
N THR A 381 -32.48 -66.13 39.43
CA THR A 381 -33.86 -66.59 39.61
C THR A 381 -33.95 -68.12 39.59
N ILE A 382 -33.30 -68.79 38.63
CA ILE A 382 -33.26 -70.26 38.56
C ILE A 382 -32.58 -70.86 39.79
N LEU A 383 -31.39 -70.34 40.15
CA LEU A 383 -30.65 -70.83 41.30
C LEU A 383 -31.40 -70.63 42.61
N LYS A 384 -32.26 -69.60 42.70
CA LYS A 384 -33.01 -69.29 43.90
C LYS A 384 -34.30 -70.09 44.05
N TYR A 385 -35.01 -70.39 42.96
CA TYR A 385 -36.39 -70.90 43.02
C TYR A 385 -36.66 -72.23 42.31
N SER A 386 -35.80 -72.70 41.41
CA SER A 386 -36.14 -73.87 40.57
C SER A 386 -35.62 -75.21 41.09
N TYR A 387 -34.48 -75.22 41.79
CA TYR A 387 -33.84 -76.45 42.29
C TYR A 387 -33.24 -76.22 43.66
N GLY A 388 -33.08 -77.24 44.49
CA GLY A 388 -32.28 -77.13 45.71
C GLY A 388 -30.78 -77.07 45.37
N VAL A 389 -30.10 -75.98 45.74
CA VAL A 389 -28.67 -75.76 45.43
C VAL A 389 -27.88 -75.47 46.71
N ILE A 390 -26.82 -76.25 46.93
CA ILE A 390 -25.80 -76.01 47.96
C ILE A 390 -24.44 -75.92 47.27
N ALA A 391 -23.81 -74.74 47.30
CA ALA A 391 -22.44 -74.56 46.84
C ALA A 391 -21.47 -74.77 48.00
N LEU A 392 -20.47 -75.62 47.80
CA LEU A 392 -19.44 -75.93 48.79
C LEU A 392 -18.08 -75.40 48.34
N ASP A 393 -17.23 -75.03 49.29
CA ASP A 393 -15.83 -74.76 48.99
C ASP A 393 -14.95 -76.01 49.03
N LYS A 394 -13.64 -75.83 48.84
CA LYS A 394 -12.65 -76.92 48.83
C LYS A 394 -12.62 -77.72 50.14
N ASN A 395 -13.05 -77.13 51.26
CA ASN A 395 -13.09 -77.74 52.58
C ASN A 395 -14.47 -78.33 52.91
N LYS A 396 -15.41 -78.32 51.96
CA LYS A 396 -16.82 -78.72 52.11
C LYS A 396 -17.62 -77.79 53.03
N ASP A 397 -17.18 -76.55 53.19
CA ASP A 397 -17.94 -75.52 53.90
C ASP A 397 -18.93 -74.86 52.94
N ILE A 398 -20.14 -74.57 53.42
CA ILE A 398 -21.23 -74.05 52.59
C ILE A 398 -20.96 -72.59 52.25
N ARG A 399 -20.88 -72.27 50.96
CA ARG A 399 -20.75 -70.89 50.45
C ARG A 399 -22.07 -70.27 50.03
N LEU A 400 -22.99 -71.09 49.54
CA LEU A 400 -24.33 -70.67 49.16
C LEU A 400 -25.28 -71.82 49.44
N ILE A 401 -26.41 -71.52 50.04
CA ILE A 401 -27.54 -72.43 50.23
C ILE A 401 -28.78 -71.66 49.83
N ASN A 402 -29.56 -72.21 48.91
CA ASN A 402 -30.74 -71.52 48.42
C ASN A 402 -31.99 -71.89 49.25
N PRO A 403 -33.06 -71.07 49.20
CA PRO A 403 -34.25 -71.27 50.03
C PRO A 403 -34.98 -72.60 49.78
N ILE A 404 -34.90 -73.14 48.55
CA ILE A 404 -35.52 -74.43 48.20
C ILE A 404 -34.97 -75.59 49.06
N ILE A 405 -33.68 -75.55 49.44
CA ILE A 405 -33.11 -76.52 50.38
C ILE A 405 -33.75 -76.37 51.78
N GLY A 406 -34.07 -75.15 52.19
CA GLY A 406 -34.82 -74.88 53.41
C GLY A 406 -36.19 -75.55 53.40
N GLU A 407 -36.93 -75.42 52.31
CA GLU A 407 -38.23 -76.08 52.14
C GLU A 407 -38.11 -77.61 52.06
N MET A 408 -37.16 -78.13 51.28
CA MET A 408 -36.96 -79.58 51.08
C MET A 408 -36.60 -80.32 52.37
N PHE A 409 -35.76 -79.72 53.22
CA PHE A 409 -35.29 -80.32 54.46
C PHE A 409 -35.98 -79.73 55.72
N ASN A 410 -37.03 -78.91 55.53
CA ASN A 410 -37.78 -78.24 56.59
C ASN A 410 -36.88 -77.45 57.59
N ILE A 411 -35.89 -76.75 57.05
CA ILE A 411 -34.95 -75.93 57.80
C ILE A 411 -35.50 -74.50 57.87
N GLN A 412 -35.79 -74.01 59.07
CA GLN A 412 -36.39 -72.67 59.25
C GLN A 412 -35.44 -71.50 58.95
N ASN A 413 -34.12 -71.72 58.98
CA ASN A 413 -33.12 -70.72 58.65
C ASN A 413 -31.89 -71.37 58.02
N GLU A 414 -31.99 -71.67 56.72
CA GLU A 414 -30.94 -72.28 55.91
C GLU A 414 -29.67 -71.42 55.84
N GLN A 415 -29.81 -70.09 55.87
CA GLN A 415 -28.67 -69.15 55.85
C GLN A 415 -27.73 -69.32 57.06
N SER A 416 -28.23 -69.85 58.19
CA SER A 416 -27.42 -70.10 59.39
C SER A 416 -26.33 -71.17 59.20
N PHE A 417 -26.39 -71.96 58.12
CA PHE A 417 -25.41 -72.98 57.79
C PHE A 417 -24.29 -72.47 56.86
N VAL A 418 -24.41 -71.26 56.31
CA VAL A 418 -23.38 -70.63 55.46
C VAL A 418 -22.10 -70.38 56.28
N GLY A 419 -20.95 -70.78 55.74
CA GLY A 419 -19.64 -70.75 56.41
C GLY A 419 -19.37 -71.96 57.32
N GLY A 420 -20.36 -72.85 57.51
CA GLY A 420 -20.20 -74.09 58.26
C GLY A 420 -20.01 -75.31 57.36
N ASN A 421 -19.39 -76.37 57.91
CA ASN A 421 -19.22 -77.62 57.19
C ASN A 421 -20.56 -78.28 56.85
N CYS A 422 -20.73 -78.73 55.60
CA CYS A 422 -21.97 -79.32 55.10
C CYS A 422 -22.49 -80.50 55.94
N SER A 423 -21.58 -81.24 56.58
CA SER A 423 -21.93 -82.35 57.48
C SER A 423 -22.77 -81.94 58.71
N LYS A 424 -22.83 -80.65 59.05
CA LYS A 424 -23.66 -80.14 60.14
C LYS A 424 -25.15 -80.20 59.82
N ILE A 425 -25.53 -80.12 58.53
CA ILE A 425 -26.94 -80.21 58.12
C ILE A 425 -27.46 -81.62 58.38
N SER A 426 -26.77 -82.65 57.89
CA SER A 426 -27.17 -84.05 58.06
C SER A 426 -27.17 -84.53 59.53
N LYS A 427 -26.42 -83.87 60.41
CA LYS A 427 -26.43 -84.16 61.85
C LYS A 427 -27.62 -83.55 62.58
N LYS A 428 -28.11 -82.40 62.11
CA LYS A 428 -29.16 -81.61 62.78
C LYS A 428 -30.56 -81.91 62.22
N TYR A 429 -30.64 -82.32 60.96
CA TYR A 429 -31.84 -82.75 60.27
C TYR A 429 -31.54 -84.09 59.57
N PRO A 430 -31.69 -85.24 60.28
CA PRO A 430 -31.35 -86.56 59.76
C PRO A 430 -32.36 -87.11 58.75
#